data_AF-A8TQL5-F1
#
_entry.id   AF-A8TQL5-F1
#
_cell.length_a   1.000
_cell.length_b   1.000
_cell.length_c   1.000
_cell.angle_alpha   90.00
_cell.angle_beta   90.00
_cell.angle_gamma   90.00
#
_symmetry.space_group_name_H-M   'P 1'
#
loop_
_entity.id
_entity.type
_entity.pdbx_description
1 polymer ?
#
loop_
_entity_poly.entity_id
_entity_poly.type
_entity_poly.pdbx_seq_one_letter_code
_entity_poly.pdbx_strand_id
1 'polypeptide(L)'
;MYMSANPTPPDKRFTVQLFRERLEQAMDRAGTTRAALARRIGVDRSTLSQVLSSESVRLPRADTVAAIASALQVSLDWLLGLTESNQLGADILERAPEISPRSRAPEDENLRRWYAESAGYKIRYVPTNLPDPLKITEVVGHEYREAQGLSADQAMRRSLDRLDYARQPETDIEICTSIQMLRGFVLGQGIWEDLDIEIRIRQLTHIADLIDELYPSLRWYLYDGRSEYAVPVTIFGPKRAALYVGNMYLVFTTTDHIRVLTRRFDDLIRRAVIQAHEVPAFVRRQIDELKDSAT
;
A
#
# COMPACT_ATOMS: atom_id res chain seq x y z
N MET A 1 30.17 18.77 -32.40
CA MET A 1 29.57 20.08 -32.11
C MET A 1 28.07 19.97 -32.35
N TYR A 2 27.33 19.42 -31.39
CA TYR A 2 25.87 19.39 -31.45
C TYR A 2 25.35 20.54 -30.60
N MET A 3 24.83 21.57 -31.26
CA MET A 3 24.12 22.67 -30.62
C MET A 3 22.80 22.12 -30.07
N SER A 4 22.65 22.08 -28.74
CA SER A 4 21.34 21.93 -28.10
C SER A 4 20.58 23.24 -28.29
N ALA A 5 19.56 23.21 -29.15
CA ALA A 5 18.58 24.28 -29.23
C ALA A 5 17.87 24.39 -27.87
N ASN A 6 17.99 25.54 -27.21
CA ASN A 6 17.18 25.86 -26.04
C ASN A 6 15.70 25.85 -26.45
N PRO A 7 14.79 25.20 -25.68
CA PRO A 7 13.37 25.28 -25.94
C PRO A 7 12.92 26.73 -25.82
N THR A 8 12.28 27.24 -26.87
CA THR A 8 11.71 28.58 -26.93
C THR A 8 10.67 28.71 -25.81
N PRO A 9 10.73 29.76 -24.96
CA PRO A 9 9.74 29.92 -23.89
C PRO A 9 8.34 30.03 -24.52
N PRO A 10 7.33 29.33 -23.97
CA PRO A 10 5.99 29.30 -24.54
C PRO A 10 5.42 30.71 -24.67
N ASP A 11 4.73 30.98 -25.78
CA ASP A 11 4.10 32.28 -26.05
C ASP A 11 3.11 32.61 -24.92
N LYS A 12 3.35 33.72 -24.22
CA LYS A 12 2.55 34.16 -23.06
C LYS A 12 1.06 34.27 -23.40
N ARG A 13 0.72 34.62 -24.65
CA ARG A 13 -0.69 34.71 -25.08
C ARG A 13 -1.34 33.34 -25.18
N PHE A 14 -0.60 32.34 -25.64
CA PHE A 14 -1.05 30.95 -25.70
C PHE A 14 -1.30 30.39 -24.29
N THR A 15 -0.40 30.66 -23.34
CA THR A 15 -0.55 30.20 -21.94
C THR A 15 -1.79 30.78 -21.27
N VAL A 16 -2.10 32.07 -21.49
CA VAL A 16 -3.29 32.71 -20.89
C VAL A 16 -4.58 32.14 -21.48
N GLN A 17 -4.60 31.91 -22.80
CA GLN A 17 -5.76 31.30 -23.45
C GLN A 17 -5.99 29.86 -22.96
N LEU A 18 -4.94 29.03 -22.97
CA LEU A 18 -5.02 27.63 -22.54
C LEU A 18 -5.43 27.50 -21.07
N PHE A 19 -4.91 28.38 -20.20
CA PHE A 19 -5.33 28.45 -18.80
C PHE A 19 -6.83 28.69 -18.66
N ARG A 20 -7.41 29.61 -19.46
CA ARG A 20 -8.84 29.92 -19.43
C ARG A 20 -9.67 28.72 -19.85
N GLU A 21 -9.33 28.10 -20.97
CA GLU A 21 -10.02 26.93 -21.52
C GLU A 21 -10.01 25.77 -20.52
N ARG A 22 -8.85 25.50 -19.89
CA ARG A 22 -8.68 24.44 -18.88
C ARG A 22 -9.43 24.76 -17.58
N LEU A 23 -9.46 26.02 -17.16
CA LEU A 23 -10.24 26.45 -16.01
C LEU A 23 -11.74 26.24 -16.23
N GLU A 24 -12.28 26.63 -17.39
CA GLU A 24 -13.69 26.40 -17.73
C GLU A 24 -14.01 24.90 -17.76
N GLN A 25 -13.17 24.10 -18.42
CA GLN A 25 -13.33 22.65 -18.46
C GLN A 25 -13.33 22.02 -17.05
N ALA A 26 -12.44 22.46 -16.16
CA ALA A 26 -12.36 21.94 -14.80
C ALA A 26 -13.58 22.35 -13.95
N MET A 27 -14.10 23.55 -14.15
CA MET A 27 -15.31 24.03 -13.48
C MET A 27 -16.56 23.25 -13.91
N ASP A 28 -16.68 22.99 -15.21
CA ASP A 28 -17.80 22.22 -15.77
C ASP A 28 -17.81 20.79 -15.23
N ARG A 29 -16.65 20.13 -15.20
CA ARG A 29 -16.50 18.77 -14.62
C ARG A 29 -16.83 18.73 -13.13
N ALA A 30 -16.44 19.75 -12.38
CA ALA A 30 -16.74 19.86 -10.96
C ALA A 30 -18.19 20.31 -10.67
N GLY A 31 -18.99 20.62 -11.70
CA GLY A 31 -20.35 21.12 -11.55
C GLY A 31 -20.43 22.42 -10.75
N THR A 32 -19.37 23.23 -10.76
CA THR A 32 -19.26 24.42 -9.91
C THR A 32 -19.47 25.71 -10.69
N THR A 33 -20.13 26.68 -10.07
CA THR A 33 -20.33 28.01 -10.67
C THR A 33 -19.18 28.94 -10.33
N ARG A 34 -18.99 29.99 -11.14
CA ARG A 34 -17.99 31.06 -10.86
C ARG A 34 -18.14 31.65 -9.45
N ALA A 35 -19.38 31.90 -9.02
CA ALA A 35 -19.65 32.43 -7.69
C ALA A 35 -19.33 31.43 -6.57
N ALA A 36 -19.58 30.14 -6.80
CA ALA A 36 -19.23 29.09 -5.84
C ALA A 36 -17.71 28.91 -5.72
N LEU A 37 -17.00 28.88 -6.85
CA LEU A 37 -15.55 28.76 -6.86
C LEU A 37 -14.88 29.96 -6.20
N ALA A 38 -15.29 31.19 -6.52
CA ALA A 38 -14.75 32.42 -5.94
C ALA A 38 -14.87 32.44 -4.41
N ARG A 39 -16.04 32.06 -3.87
CA ARG A 39 -16.24 31.91 -2.42
C ARG A 39 -15.33 30.84 -1.81
N ARG A 40 -15.15 29.71 -2.51
CA ARG A 40 -14.35 28.59 -2.02
C ARG A 40 -12.85 28.88 -1.96
N ILE A 41 -12.33 29.72 -2.86
CA ILE A 41 -10.92 30.11 -2.90
C ILE A 41 -10.65 31.47 -2.22
N GLY A 42 -11.69 32.11 -1.65
CA GLY A 42 -11.55 33.37 -0.91
C GLY A 42 -11.25 34.60 -1.77
N VAL A 43 -11.72 34.63 -3.02
CA VAL A 43 -11.56 35.81 -3.92
C VAL A 43 -12.91 36.40 -4.34
N ASP A 44 -12.90 37.66 -4.78
CA ASP A 44 -14.10 38.32 -5.30
C ASP A 44 -14.60 37.68 -6.60
N ARG A 45 -15.92 37.66 -6.78
CA ARG A 45 -16.56 37.15 -8.00
C ARG A 45 -16.11 37.92 -9.26
N SER A 46 -15.87 39.22 -9.13
CA SER A 46 -15.35 40.08 -10.21
C SER A 46 -13.96 39.63 -10.65
N THR A 47 -13.09 39.24 -9.72
CA THR A 47 -11.75 38.73 -10.00
C THR A 47 -11.80 37.46 -10.84
N LEU A 48 -12.61 36.47 -10.45
CA LEU A 48 -12.74 35.24 -11.24
C LEU A 48 -13.40 35.50 -12.60
N SER A 49 -14.32 36.46 -12.69
CA SER A 49 -14.96 36.85 -13.95
C SER A 49 -13.99 37.53 -14.92
N GLN A 50 -13.06 38.34 -14.41
CA GLN A 50 -11.99 38.95 -15.20
C GLN A 50 -11.01 37.89 -15.71
N VAL A 51 -10.63 36.93 -14.86
CA VAL A 51 -9.75 35.82 -15.24
C VAL A 51 -10.34 34.99 -16.39
N LEU A 52 -11.65 34.76 -16.37
CA LEU A 52 -12.39 34.03 -17.40
C LEU A 52 -12.80 34.88 -18.62
N SER A 53 -12.59 36.19 -18.60
CA SER A 53 -12.90 37.05 -19.75
C SER A 53 -11.92 36.82 -20.89
N SER A 54 -12.41 36.74 -22.13
CA SER A 54 -11.62 36.65 -23.37
C SER A 54 -10.61 37.79 -23.53
N GLU A 55 -10.87 38.95 -22.90
CA GLU A 55 -10.01 40.14 -22.93
C GLU A 55 -8.85 40.07 -21.92
N SER A 56 -8.81 39.07 -21.03
CA SER A 56 -7.70 38.93 -20.09
C SER A 56 -6.41 38.56 -20.83
N VAL A 57 -5.37 39.36 -20.60
CA VAL A 57 -4.02 39.20 -21.18
C VAL A 57 -3.00 38.76 -20.12
N ARG A 58 -3.44 38.50 -18.88
CA ARG A 58 -2.55 38.18 -17.75
C ARG A 58 -3.06 36.97 -16.98
N LEU A 59 -2.13 36.12 -16.57
CA LEU A 59 -2.42 35.06 -15.59
C LEU A 59 -2.70 35.66 -14.21
N PRO A 60 -3.54 35.00 -13.40
CA PRO A 60 -3.68 35.32 -11.99
C PRO A 60 -2.35 35.17 -11.24
N ARG A 61 -2.29 35.71 -10.02
CA ARG A 61 -1.14 35.47 -9.13
C ARG A 61 -1.04 33.97 -8.79
N ALA A 62 0.18 33.50 -8.55
CA ALA A 62 0.47 32.08 -8.34
C ALA A 62 -0.32 31.47 -7.17
N ASP A 63 -0.55 32.23 -6.11
CA ASP A 63 -1.40 31.86 -4.97
C ASP A 63 -2.86 31.57 -5.40
N THR A 64 -3.41 32.41 -6.28
CA THR A 64 -4.77 32.27 -6.81
C THR A 64 -4.87 31.06 -7.73
N VAL A 65 -3.87 30.85 -8.59
CA VAL A 65 -3.81 29.67 -9.47
C VAL A 65 -3.72 28.39 -8.65
N ALA A 66 -2.87 28.35 -7.62
CA ALA A 66 -2.74 27.20 -6.72
C ALA A 66 -4.04 26.92 -5.94
N ALA A 67 -4.72 27.98 -5.46
CA ALA A 67 -6.00 27.85 -4.78
C ALA A 67 -7.10 27.30 -5.72
N ILE A 68 -7.14 27.75 -6.98
CA ILE A 68 -8.04 27.24 -8.01
C ILE A 68 -7.78 25.76 -8.27
N ALA A 69 -6.52 25.38 -8.50
CA ALA A 69 -6.12 24.00 -8.79
C ALA A 69 -6.50 23.05 -7.63
N SER A 70 -6.18 23.45 -6.40
CA SER A 70 -6.56 22.71 -5.19
C SER A 70 -8.08 22.58 -5.05
N ALA A 71 -8.82 23.67 -5.22
CA ALA A 71 -10.28 23.65 -5.10
C ALA A 71 -10.92 22.74 -6.15
N LEU A 72 -10.46 22.77 -7.39
CA LEU A 72 -11.01 21.98 -8.50
C LEU A 72 -10.43 20.56 -8.58
N GLN A 73 -9.50 20.19 -7.70
CA GLN A 73 -8.83 18.89 -7.70
C GLN A 73 -8.12 18.57 -9.03
N VAL A 74 -7.46 19.56 -9.60
CA VAL A 74 -6.65 19.46 -10.84
C VAL A 74 -5.18 19.82 -10.60
N SER A 75 -4.27 19.35 -11.48
CA SER A 75 -2.85 19.72 -11.39
C SER A 75 -2.62 21.21 -11.72
N LEU A 76 -1.73 21.86 -10.97
CA LEU A 76 -1.30 23.24 -11.23
C LEU A 76 -0.60 23.36 -12.60
N ASP A 77 0.26 22.39 -12.91
CA ASP A 77 1.03 22.35 -14.15
C ASP A 77 0.11 22.12 -15.34
N TRP A 78 -0.95 21.32 -15.18
CA TRP A 78 -1.98 21.20 -16.20
C TRP A 78 -2.74 22.50 -16.38
N LEU A 79 -3.17 23.14 -15.29
CA LEU A 79 -3.91 24.39 -15.38
C LEU A 79 -3.08 25.48 -16.11
N LEU A 80 -1.76 25.46 -15.95
CA LEU A 80 -0.82 26.38 -16.60
C LEU A 80 -0.35 25.94 -18.00
N GLY A 81 -0.79 24.80 -18.53
CA GLY A 81 -0.37 24.36 -19.87
C GLY A 81 1.00 23.67 -19.93
N LEU A 82 1.57 23.27 -18.79
CA LEU A 82 2.90 22.65 -18.68
C LEU A 82 2.85 21.11 -18.82
N THR A 83 1.69 20.49 -18.55
CA THR A 83 1.42 19.05 -18.76
C THR A 83 0.03 18.86 -19.35
N GLU A 84 -0.22 17.74 -20.04
CA GLU A 84 -1.56 17.34 -20.53
C GLU A 84 -2.39 16.60 -19.45
N SER A 85 -1.79 16.31 -18.29
CA SER A 85 -2.41 15.47 -17.27
C SER A 85 -3.24 16.24 -16.24
N ASN A 86 -4.57 16.17 -16.36
CA ASN A 86 -5.51 17.03 -15.63
C ASN A 86 -5.66 16.71 -14.12
N GLN A 87 -5.41 15.48 -13.68
CA GLN A 87 -5.75 15.07 -12.32
C GLN A 87 -4.70 15.49 -11.28
N LEU A 88 -5.13 15.95 -10.10
CA LEU A 88 -4.25 16.16 -8.93
C LEU A 88 -3.56 14.84 -8.49
N GLY A 89 -4.10 13.69 -8.92
CA GLY A 89 -3.53 12.35 -8.77
C GLY A 89 -2.83 11.81 -10.02
N ALA A 90 -2.64 12.61 -11.07
CA ALA A 90 -1.82 12.19 -12.20
C ALA A 90 -0.33 12.20 -11.85
N ASP A 91 0.13 13.10 -10.97
CA ASP A 91 1.52 13.07 -10.46
C ASP A 91 1.80 11.82 -9.63
N ILE A 92 0.74 11.21 -9.07
CA ILE A 92 0.80 9.90 -8.44
C ILE A 92 1.00 8.83 -9.53
N LEU A 93 0.49 8.98 -10.75
CA LEU A 93 0.80 8.08 -11.87
C LEU A 93 2.06 8.43 -12.68
N GLU A 94 2.64 9.62 -12.55
CA GLU A 94 3.78 10.06 -13.38
C GLU A 94 5.09 9.29 -13.10
N ARG A 95 5.15 8.53 -12.01
CA ARG A 95 6.17 7.47 -11.84
C ARG A 95 5.47 6.12 -11.77
N ALA A 96 5.40 5.47 -12.93
CA ALA A 96 4.92 4.11 -13.03
C ALA A 96 5.59 3.24 -11.96
N PRO A 97 4.83 2.41 -11.21
CA PRO A 97 5.44 1.48 -10.27
C PRO A 97 6.46 0.62 -11.01
N GLU A 98 7.62 0.40 -10.39
CA GLU A 98 8.60 -0.50 -10.97
C GLU A 98 8.03 -1.92 -10.91
N ILE A 99 7.93 -2.55 -12.08
CA ILE A 99 7.56 -3.96 -12.15
C ILE A 99 8.82 -4.76 -11.85
N SER A 100 8.91 -5.28 -10.63
CA SER A 100 10.00 -6.15 -10.23
C SER A 100 9.57 -7.60 -10.46
N PRO A 101 10.22 -8.35 -11.38
CA PRO A 101 9.90 -9.76 -11.51
C PRO A 101 10.20 -10.45 -10.18
N ARG A 102 9.24 -11.24 -9.69
CA ARG A 102 9.56 -12.15 -8.60
C ARG A 102 10.47 -13.20 -9.20
N SER A 103 11.70 -13.27 -8.72
CA SER A 103 12.60 -14.33 -9.16
C SER A 103 11.92 -15.66 -8.86
N ARG A 104 11.77 -16.50 -9.89
CA ARG A 104 11.41 -17.91 -9.72
C ARG A 104 12.57 -18.70 -9.11
N ALA A 105 13.76 -18.07 -9.00
CA ALA A 105 14.90 -18.66 -8.33
C ALA A 105 14.63 -18.78 -6.80
N PRO A 106 15.35 -19.68 -6.12
CA PRO A 106 15.17 -20.01 -4.70
C PRO A 106 15.15 -18.78 -3.78
N GLU A 107 15.93 -17.77 -4.14
CA GLU A 107 16.08 -16.51 -3.42
C GLU A 107 15.29 -15.42 -4.16
N ASP A 108 14.27 -14.87 -3.50
CA ASP A 108 13.72 -13.59 -3.94
C ASP A 108 14.68 -12.51 -3.45
N GLU A 109 15.80 -12.42 -4.17
CA GLU A 109 16.93 -11.55 -3.84
C GLU A 109 16.49 -10.09 -3.69
N ASN A 110 15.44 -9.70 -4.42
CA ASN A 110 14.78 -8.41 -4.26
C ASN A 110 14.24 -8.23 -2.84
N LEU A 111 13.46 -9.19 -2.36
CA LEU A 111 12.84 -9.12 -1.04
C LEU A 111 13.90 -9.11 0.07
N ARG A 112 14.90 -10.01 0.00
CA ARG A 112 16.00 -10.09 0.98
C ARG A 112 16.76 -8.75 1.05
N ARG A 113 17.14 -8.21 -0.10
CA ARG A 113 17.79 -6.90 -0.20
C ARG A 113 16.90 -5.80 0.39
N TRP A 114 15.61 -5.81 0.13
CA TRP A 114 14.69 -4.79 0.65
C TRP A 114 14.55 -4.83 2.17
N TYR A 115 14.54 -6.01 2.79
CA TYR A 115 14.60 -6.15 4.25
C TYR A 115 15.91 -5.58 4.81
N ALA A 116 17.06 -5.95 4.22
CA ALA A 116 18.37 -5.45 4.65
C ALA A 116 18.48 -3.92 4.53
N GLU A 117 18.00 -3.35 3.42
CA GLU A 117 17.97 -1.89 3.21
C GLU A 117 17.03 -1.17 4.19
N SER A 118 16.13 -1.88 4.86
CA SER A 118 15.11 -1.32 5.76
C SER A 118 15.41 -1.57 7.23
N ALA A 119 16.61 -2.05 7.56
CA ALA A 119 17.09 -2.16 8.94
C ALA A 119 16.88 -0.83 9.70
N GLY A 120 16.37 -0.92 10.93
CA GLY A 120 16.02 0.23 11.77
C GLY A 120 14.71 0.93 11.41
N TYR A 121 14.01 0.52 10.35
CA TYR A 121 12.68 1.01 10.03
C TYR A 121 11.60 -0.03 10.32
N LYS A 122 10.42 0.46 10.71
CA LYS A 122 9.22 -0.36 10.86
C LYS A 122 8.80 -0.99 9.53
N ILE A 123 8.50 -2.28 9.57
CA ILE A 123 7.94 -3.04 8.45
C ILE A 123 6.46 -3.30 8.69
N ARG A 124 5.63 -3.01 7.69
CA ARG A 124 4.20 -3.33 7.70
C ARG A 124 3.90 -4.37 6.65
N TYR A 125 3.16 -5.41 7.01
CA TYR A 125 3.00 -6.58 6.17
C TYR A 125 1.57 -7.10 6.16
N VAL A 126 1.01 -7.29 4.96
CA VAL A 126 -0.23 -8.02 4.71
C VAL A 126 0.14 -9.24 3.86
N PRO A 127 0.11 -10.46 4.43
CA PRO A 127 0.38 -11.69 3.68
C PRO A 127 -0.79 -12.08 2.77
N THR A 128 -0.53 -13.01 1.84
CA THR A 128 -1.56 -13.65 1.00
C THR A 128 -2.31 -14.75 1.75
N ASN A 129 -1.66 -15.40 2.72
CA ASN A 129 -2.19 -16.46 3.56
C ASN A 129 -1.70 -16.25 5.01
N LEU A 130 -1.39 -17.30 5.79
CA LEU A 130 -0.79 -17.11 7.10
C LEU A 130 0.55 -16.32 7.00
N PRO A 131 0.92 -15.51 8.01
CA PRO A 131 2.18 -14.77 7.96
C PRO A 131 3.38 -15.71 7.95
N ASP A 132 4.20 -15.63 6.91
CA ASP A 132 5.36 -16.53 6.72
C ASP A 132 6.35 -16.62 7.90
N PRO A 133 6.67 -15.54 8.66
CA PRO A 133 7.57 -15.64 9.81
C PRO A 133 6.99 -16.47 10.97
N LEU A 134 5.67 -16.72 10.95
CA LEU A 134 4.98 -17.42 12.03
C LEU A 134 4.71 -18.89 11.68
N LYS A 135 5.13 -19.39 10.52
CA LYS A 135 4.82 -20.75 10.05
C LYS A 135 5.84 -21.79 10.52
N ILE A 136 5.35 -22.97 10.91
CA ILE A 136 6.16 -24.17 11.07
C ILE A 136 6.45 -24.81 9.71
N THR A 137 7.53 -25.59 9.65
CA THR A 137 8.02 -26.24 8.43
C THR A 137 6.96 -27.06 7.71
N GLU A 138 6.11 -27.78 8.44
CA GLU A 138 5.07 -28.63 7.87
C GLU A 138 4.01 -27.84 7.11
N VAL A 139 3.62 -26.67 7.62
CA VAL A 139 2.66 -25.77 6.98
C VAL A 139 3.27 -25.14 5.73
N VAL A 140 4.54 -24.73 5.82
CA VAL A 140 5.29 -24.25 4.65
C VAL A 140 5.38 -25.34 3.58
N GLY A 141 5.74 -26.58 3.95
CA GLY A 141 5.80 -27.70 3.02
C GLY A 141 4.45 -28.00 2.37
N HIS A 142 3.35 -27.83 3.10
CA HIS A 142 2.00 -28.02 2.58
C HIS A 142 1.61 -26.95 1.55
N GLU A 143 1.75 -25.67 1.88
CA GLU A 143 1.32 -24.56 1.01
C GLU A 143 2.11 -24.47 -0.31
N TYR A 144 3.32 -25.02 -0.36
CA TYR A 144 4.21 -24.95 -1.52
C TYR A 144 4.36 -26.29 -2.26
N ARG A 145 3.62 -27.33 -1.88
CA ARG A 145 3.72 -28.69 -2.45
C ARG A 145 3.53 -28.74 -3.98
N GLU A 146 2.63 -27.90 -4.52
CA GLU A 146 2.28 -27.88 -5.95
C GLU A 146 2.84 -26.67 -6.71
N ALA A 147 3.51 -25.75 -6.02
CA ALA A 147 4.12 -24.58 -6.65
C ALA A 147 5.32 -25.02 -7.49
N GLN A 148 5.06 -25.44 -8.72
CA GLN A 148 6.06 -25.86 -9.71
C GLN A 148 7.17 -24.79 -9.84
N GLY A 149 8.26 -24.97 -9.09
CA GLY A 149 9.45 -24.11 -9.14
C GLY A 149 10.09 -23.71 -7.81
N LEU A 150 9.43 -23.87 -6.65
CA LEU A 150 10.06 -23.64 -5.32
C LEU A 150 10.15 -24.98 -4.59
N SER A 151 11.35 -25.43 -4.21
CA SER A 151 11.45 -26.62 -3.34
C SER A 151 10.99 -26.25 -1.92
N ALA A 152 10.35 -27.19 -1.21
CA ALA A 152 9.90 -26.98 0.18
C ALA A 152 11.03 -26.45 1.08
N ASP A 153 12.26 -26.91 0.87
CA ASP A 153 13.46 -26.43 1.58
C ASP A 153 13.73 -24.94 1.39
N GLN A 154 13.37 -24.36 0.24
CA GLN A 154 13.59 -22.96 -0.07
C GLN A 154 12.52 -22.07 0.56
N ALA A 155 11.26 -22.53 0.55
CA ALA A 155 10.19 -21.87 1.27
C ALA A 155 10.48 -21.88 2.79
N MET A 156 11.04 -22.98 3.31
CA MET A 156 11.47 -23.11 4.70
C MET A 156 12.58 -22.12 5.05
N ARG A 157 13.66 -22.04 4.25
CA ARG A 157 14.73 -21.06 4.46
C ARG A 157 14.22 -19.62 4.48
N ARG A 158 13.24 -19.29 3.63
CA ARG A 158 12.60 -17.96 3.62
C ARG A 158 11.83 -17.66 4.90
N SER A 159 11.09 -18.64 5.44
CA SER A 159 10.40 -18.45 6.73
C SER A 159 11.40 -18.26 7.87
N LEU A 160 12.50 -19.02 7.87
CA LEU A 160 13.58 -18.90 8.85
C LEU A 160 14.30 -17.54 8.76
N ASP A 161 14.71 -17.11 7.57
CA ASP A 161 15.36 -15.80 7.38
C ASP A 161 14.48 -14.64 7.86
N ARG A 162 13.16 -14.76 7.68
CA ARG A 162 12.19 -13.76 8.16
C ARG A 162 12.01 -13.81 9.68
N LEU A 163 12.02 -15.00 10.26
CA LEU A 163 11.95 -15.18 11.71
C LEU A 163 13.23 -14.67 12.39
N ASP A 164 14.40 -14.96 11.80
CA ASP A 164 15.69 -14.46 12.27
C ASP A 164 15.76 -12.94 12.19
N TYR A 165 15.23 -12.34 11.12
CA TYR A 165 15.04 -10.89 11.05
C TYR A 165 14.13 -10.40 12.19
N ALA A 166 12.95 -11.00 12.38
CA ALA A 166 11.99 -10.59 13.41
C ALA A 166 12.50 -10.70 14.86
N ARG A 167 13.56 -11.48 15.08
CA ARG A 167 14.23 -11.64 16.39
C ARG A 167 15.35 -10.62 16.61
N GLN A 168 15.70 -9.79 15.64
CA GLN A 168 16.76 -8.80 15.82
C GLN A 168 16.32 -7.67 16.76
N PRO A 169 17.22 -7.12 17.60
CA PRO A 169 16.87 -6.11 18.61
C PRO A 169 16.22 -4.83 18.04
N GLU A 170 16.50 -4.50 16.78
CA GLU A 170 16.05 -3.26 16.14
C GLU A 170 14.82 -3.43 15.23
N THR A 171 14.20 -4.61 15.23
CA THR A 171 13.03 -4.85 14.37
C THR A 171 11.72 -4.42 15.01
N ASP A 172 10.89 -3.78 14.20
CA ASP A 172 9.52 -3.40 14.52
C ASP A 172 8.64 -3.82 13.34
N ILE A 173 7.82 -4.86 13.55
CA ILE A 173 7.02 -5.51 12.51
C ILE A 173 5.55 -5.46 12.91
N GLU A 174 4.72 -4.91 12.02
CA GLU A 174 3.27 -4.96 12.12
C GLU A 174 2.71 -5.82 11.00
N ILE A 175 1.86 -6.78 11.36
CA ILE A 175 1.24 -7.72 10.45
C ILE A 175 -0.28 -7.53 10.53
N CYS A 176 -0.98 -7.48 9.40
CA CYS A 176 -2.44 -7.47 9.36
C CYS A 176 -2.96 -8.60 8.50
N THR A 177 -3.87 -9.43 9.02
CA THR A 177 -4.59 -10.46 8.26
C THR A 177 -6.08 -10.41 8.56
N SER A 178 -6.90 -10.97 7.67
CA SER A 178 -8.33 -11.13 7.97
C SER A 178 -8.54 -12.22 9.03
N ILE A 179 -9.52 -12.04 9.91
CA ILE A 179 -9.92 -13.08 10.88
C ILE A 179 -10.44 -14.33 10.17
N GLN A 180 -11.06 -14.16 8.99
CA GLN A 180 -11.53 -15.26 8.15
C GLN A 180 -10.37 -16.14 7.67
N MET A 181 -9.20 -15.56 7.40
CA MET A 181 -8.02 -16.32 7.01
C MET A 181 -7.52 -17.23 8.12
N LEU A 182 -7.44 -16.70 9.35
CA LEU A 182 -7.08 -17.52 10.52
C LEU A 182 -8.14 -18.59 10.80
N ARG A 183 -9.42 -18.26 10.72
CA ARG A 183 -10.52 -19.24 10.88
C ARG A 183 -10.50 -20.33 9.81
N GLY A 184 -10.22 -19.97 8.55
CA GLY A 184 -10.05 -20.92 7.46
C GLY A 184 -8.90 -21.88 7.75
N PHE A 185 -7.78 -21.38 8.28
CA PHE A 185 -6.66 -22.22 8.71
C PHE A 185 -7.06 -23.16 9.87
N VAL A 186 -7.70 -22.63 10.92
CA VAL A 186 -8.18 -23.41 12.07
C VAL A 186 -9.06 -24.57 11.56
N LEU A 187 -10.04 -24.28 10.70
CA LEU A 187 -10.96 -25.27 10.17
C LEU A 187 -10.37 -26.19 9.09
N GLY A 188 -9.16 -25.90 8.59
CA GLY A 188 -8.54 -26.67 7.50
C GLY A 188 -9.31 -26.50 6.18
N GLN A 189 -9.64 -25.26 5.81
CA GLN A 189 -10.41 -24.94 4.61
C GLN A 189 -9.53 -24.34 3.51
N GLY A 190 -9.94 -24.45 2.25
CA GLY A 190 -9.22 -23.86 1.13
C GLY A 190 -7.88 -24.57 0.89
N ILE A 191 -6.77 -23.84 0.88
CA ILE A 191 -5.45 -24.42 0.59
C ILE A 191 -4.93 -25.36 1.71
N TRP A 192 -5.71 -25.59 2.76
CA TRP A 192 -5.35 -26.42 3.92
C TRP A 192 -6.31 -27.62 4.13
N GLU A 193 -7.15 -27.96 3.13
CA GLU A 193 -8.12 -29.08 3.21
C GLU A 193 -7.48 -30.43 3.56
N ASP A 194 -6.28 -30.69 3.04
CA ASP A 194 -5.53 -31.94 3.29
C ASP A 194 -4.49 -31.80 4.41
N LEU A 195 -4.57 -30.74 5.24
CA LEU A 195 -3.62 -30.51 6.33
C LEU A 195 -4.13 -31.17 7.62
N ASP A 196 -3.31 -32.09 8.14
CA ASP A 196 -3.60 -32.82 9.37
C ASP A 196 -3.95 -31.86 10.53
N ILE A 197 -4.97 -32.22 11.29
CA ILE A 197 -5.43 -31.48 12.46
C ILE A 197 -4.32 -31.32 13.51
N GLU A 198 -3.47 -32.32 13.69
CA GLU A 198 -2.33 -32.25 14.62
C GLU A 198 -1.32 -31.18 14.18
N ILE A 199 -1.08 -31.05 12.88
CA ILE A 199 -0.21 -30.02 12.32
C ILE A 199 -0.82 -28.63 12.50
N ARG A 200 -2.14 -28.49 12.30
CA ARG A 200 -2.86 -27.23 12.55
C ARG A 200 -2.78 -26.81 14.02
N ILE A 201 -2.98 -27.73 14.96
CA ILE A 201 -2.81 -27.47 16.40
C ILE A 201 -1.40 -26.98 16.69
N ARG A 202 -0.38 -27.69 16.21
CA ARG A 202 1.03 -27.32 16.42
C ARG A 202 1.36 -25.94 15.84
N GLN A 203 0.85 -25.64 14.64
CA GLN A 203 1.02 -24.32 14.02
C GLN A 203 0.38 -23.20 14.86
N LEU A 204 -0.84 -23.42 15.38
CA LEU A 204 -1.53 -22.44 16.22
C LEU A 204 -0.82 -22.26 17.58
N THR A 205 -0.35 -23.34 18.20
CA THR A 205 0.46 -23.26 19.43
C THR A 205 1.73 -22.44 19.18
N HIS A 206 2.44 -22.75 18.10
CA HIS A 206 3.65 -22.01 17.71
C HIS A 206 3.38 -20.52 17.48
N ILE A 207 2.29 -20.17 16.78
CA ILE A 207 1.85 -18.78 16.58
C ILE A 207 1.62 -18.08 17.91
N ALA A 208 0.85 -18.71 18.82
CA ALA A 208 0.49 -18.08 20.08
C ALA A 208 1.73 -17.78 20.92
N ASP A 209 2.64 -18.75 21.04
CA ASP A 209 3.85 -18.61 21.84
C ASP A 209 4.84 -17.62 21.22
N LEU A 210 5.00 -17.63 19.89
CA LEU A 210 5.93 -16.74 19.20
C LEU A 210 5.49 -15.27 19.25
N ILE A 211 4.18 -15.00 19.13
CA ILE A 211 3.66 -13.63 19.23
C ILE A 211 3.76 -13.11 20.66
N ASP A 212 3.51 -13.96 21.65
CA ASP A 212 3.67 -13.63 23.07
C ASP A 212 5.14 -13.30 23.38
N GLU A 213 6.08 -14.12 22.85
CA GLU A 213 7.53 -13.92 22.99
C GLU A 213 8.02 -12.63 22.34
N LEU A 214 7.58 -12.35 21.11
CA LEU A 214 8.07 -11.22 20.32
C LEU A 214 7.27 -9.93 20.55
N TYR A 215 6.31 -9.90 21.47
CA TYR A 215 5.60 -8.66 21.78
C TYR A 215 6.50 -7.72 22.62
N PRO A 216 6.64 -6.42 22.31
CA PRO A 216 5.89 -5.66 21.30
C PRO A 216 6.62 -5.45 19.94
N SER A 217 7.77 -6.08 19.71
CA SER A 217 8.55 -5.90 18.46
C SER A 217 7.86 -6.51 17.25
N LEU A 218 7.09 -7.59 17.41
CA LEU A 218 6.20 -8.15 16.40
C LEU A 218 4.75 -8.04 16.87
N ARG A 219 3.88 -7.44 16.05
CA ARG A 219 2.47 -7.20 16.36
C ARG A 219 1.60 -7.72 15.23
N TRP A 220 0.73 -8.67 15.53
CA TRP A 220 -0.22 -9.22 14.56
C TRP A 220 -1.64 -8.73 14.86
N TYR A 221 -2.32 -8.16 13.89
CA TYR A 221 -3.68 -7.65 14.00
C TYR A 221 -4.61 -8.45 13.10
N LEU A 222 -5.81 -8.77 13.60
CA LEU A 222 -6.84 -9.46 12.83
C LEU A 222 -8.00 -8.51 12.54
N TYR A 223 -8.21 -8.16 11.28
CA TYR A 223 -9.34 -7.34 10.83
C TYR A 223 -10.50 -8.21 10.31
N ASP A 224 -11.71 -7.67 10.27
CA ASP A 224 -12.83 -8.36 9.63
C ASP A 224 -12.79 -8.16 8.10
N GLY A 225 -12.55 -9.24 7.37
CA GLY A 225 -12.51 -9.25 5.90
C GLY A 225 -13.83 -8.93 5.21
N ARG A 226 -14.95 -8.86 5.96
CA ARG A 226 -16.25 -8.43 5.43
C ARG A 226 -16.41 -6.91 5.39
N SER A 227 -15.70 -6.20 6.27
CA SER A 227 -15.75 -4.73 6.37
C SER A 227 -14.53 -4.08 5.74
N GLU A 228 -13.37 -4.73 5.84
CA GLU A 228 -12.10 -4.25 5.30
C GLU A 228 -11.51 -5.25 4.30
N TYR A 229 -10.87 -4.72 3.26
CA TYR A 229 -10.08 -5.50 2.32
C TYR A 229 -8.70 -4.89 2.16
N ALA A 230 -7.68 -5.74 2.07
CA ALA A 230 -6.30 -5.35 1.82
C ALA A 230 -5.66 -6.29 0.81
N VAL A 231 -4.95 -5.70 -0.15
CA VAL A 231 -4.08 -6.46 -1.06
C VAL A 231 -2.83 -6.93 -0.31
N PRO A 232 -2.23 -8.07 -0.67
CA PRO A 232 -0.96 -8.48 -0.10
C PRO A 232 0.14 -7.46 -0.42
N VAL A 233 0.77 -6.94 0.62
CA VAL A 233 1.72 -5.82 0.52
C VAL A 233 2.74 -5.85 1.65
N THR A 234 3.98 -5.47 1.34
CA THR A 234 5.00 -5.16 2.35
C THR A 234 5.45 -3.71 2.20
N ILE A 235 5.32 -2.93 3.26
CA ILE A 235 5.78 -1.53 3.34
C ILE A 235 7.05 -1.49 4.19
N PHE A 236 8.12 -1.03 3.56
CA PHE A 236 9.48 -0.98 4.09
C PHE A 236 9.80 0.44 4.56
N GLY A 237 9.24 0.81 5.72
CA GLY A 237 9.34 2.17 6.25
C GLY A 237 8.94 3.24 5.22
N PRO A 238 9.67 4.36 5.12
CA PRO A 238 9.43 5.39 4.12
C PRO A 238 10.12 5.10 2.76
N LYS A 239 10.83 3.98 2.61
CA LYS A 239 11.70 3.71 1.45
C LYS A 239 10.95 3.12 0.27
N ARG A 240 10.07 2.15 0.53
CA ARG A 240 9.27 1.50 -0.53
C ARG A 240 8.04 0.79 -0.01
N ALA A 241 7.12 0.48 -0.91
CA ALA A 241 6.06 -0.48 -0.72
C ALA A 241 6.01 -1.45 -1.91
N ALA A 242 5.98 -2.75 -1.64
CA ALA A 242 5.93 -3.81 -2.64
C ALA A 242 4.58 -4.53 -2.54
N LEU A 243 3.73 -4.34 -3.55
CA LEU A 243 2.47 -5.06 -3.68
C LEU A 243 2.70 -6.34 -4.46
N TYR A 244 2.18 -7.45 -3.96
CA TYR A 244 2.31 -8.74 -4.62
C TYR A 244 1.19 -8.94 -5.64
N VAL A 245 1.56 -9.16 -6.91
CA VAL A 245 0.63 -9.35 -8.02
C VAL A 245 1.04 -10.60 -8.79
N GLY A 246 0.59 -11.77 -8.33
CA GLY A 246 0.85 -13.06 -8.98
C GLY A 246 2.33 -13.45 -8.97
N ASN A 247 3.05 -13.26 -10.08
CA ASN A 247 4.47 -13.61 -10.20
C ASN A 247 5.41 -12.40 -10.23
N MET A 248 4.93 -11.23 -9.85
CA MET A 248 5.70 -9.99 -9.82
C MET A 248 5.32 -9.11 -8.63
N TYR A 249 6.14 -8.10 -8.36
CA TYR A 249 5.80 -7.01 -7.45
C TYR A 249 5.57 -5.72 -8.22
N LEU A 250 4.55 -4.98 -7.83
CA LEU A 250 4.45 -3.55 -8.13
C LEU A 250 5.13 -2.79 -6.99
N VAL A 251 6.27 -2.17 -7.29
CA VAL A 251 7.11 -1.51 -6.30
C VAL A 251 6.95 0.00 -6.41
N PHE A 252 6.50 0.60 -5.31
CA PHE A 252 6.37 2.05 -5.15
C PHE A 252 7.53 2.57 -4.31
N THR A 253 8.27 3.54 -4.84
CA THR A 253 9.42 4.18 -4.17
C THR A 253 9.20 5.65 -3.86
N THR A 254 8.11 6.23 -4.35
CA THR A 254 7.78 7.64 -4.09
C THR A 254 7.12 7.80 -2.72
N THR A 255 7.51 8.84 -1.99
CA THR A 255 7.01 9.13 -0.65
C THR A 255 5.49 9.22 -0.56
N ASP A 256 4.81 9.80 -1.55
CA ASP A 256 3.35 10.01 -1.49
C ASP A 256 2.56 8.70 -1.61
N HIS A 257 2.94 7.81 -2.53
CA HIS A 257 2.38 6.46 -2.60
C HIS A 257 2.60 5.68 -1.30
N ILE A 258 3.82 5.73 -0.76
CA ILE A 258 4.16 5.02 0.47
C ILE A 258 3.32 5.54 1.64
N ARG A 259 3.11 6.86 1.74
CA ARG A 259 2.22 7.47 2.74
C ARG A 259 0.77 7.02 2.59
N VAL A 260 0.24 6.96 1.36
CA VAL A 260 -1.13 6.49 1.10
C VAL A 260 -1.29 5.04 1.56
N LEU A 261 -0.37 4.15 1.15
CA LEU A 261 -0.38 2.74 1.54
C LEU A 261 -0.20 2.55 3.05
N THR A 262 0.66 3.35 3.68
CA THR A 262 0.88 3.35 5.13
C THR A 262 -0.40 3.74 5.87
N ARG A 263 -1.08 4.82 5.45
CA ARG A 263 -2.36 5.22 6.05
C ARG A 263 -3.41 4.13 5.92
N ARG A 264 -3.52 3.50 4.75
CA ARG A 264 -4.45 2.38 4.53
C ARG A 264 -4.13 1.20 5.45
N PHE A 265 -2.86 0.89 5.66
CA PHE A 265 -2.45 -0.14 6.61
C PHE A 265 -2.79 0.24 8.06
N ASP A 266 -2.49 1.48 8.48
CA ASP A 266 -2.83 1.95 9.82
C ASP A 266 -4.35 1.91 10.07
N ASP A 267 -5.18 2.09 9.04
CA ASP A 267 -6.63 1.91 9.15
C ASP A 267 -7.04 0.45 9.43
N LEU A 268 -6.32 -0.54 8.90
CA LEU A 268 -6.53 -1.95 9.24
C LEU A 268 -6.25 -2.21 10.72
N ILE A 269 -5.19 -1.61 11.26
CA ILE A 269 -4.87 -1.69 12.70
C ILE A 269 -6.01 -1.09 13.53
N ARG A 270 -6.44 0.14 13.20
CA ARG A 270 -7.51 0.83 13.94
C ARG A 270 -8.82 0.06 13.95
N ARG A 271 -9.09 -0.70 12.88
CA ARG A 271 -10.33 -1.46 12.68
C ARG A 271 -10.18 -2.95 12.96
N ALA A 272 -9.02 -3.37 13.46
CA ALA A 272 -8.79 -4.75 13.83
C ALA A 272 -9.78 -5.16 14.91
N VAL A 273 -10.46 -6.30 14.69
CA VAL A 273 -11.41 -6.89 15.63
C VAL A 273 -10.71 -7.67 16.73
N ILE A 274 -9.46 -8.09 16.50
CA ILE A 274 -8.55 -8.62 17.53
C ILE A 274 -7.26 -7.80 17.47
N GLN A 275 -6.94 -7.13 18.57
CA GLN A 275 -5.74 -6.31 18.70
C GLN A 275 -4.52 -7.19 19.02
N ALA A 276 -3.31 -6.69 18.75
CA ALA A 276 -2.09 -7.50 18.82
C ALA A 276 -1.84 -8.21 20.15
N HIS A 277 -2.13 -7.55 21.28
CA HIS A 277 -1.99 -8.14 22.61
C HIS A 277 -3.04 -9.22 22.93
N GLU A 278 -4.15 -9.27 22.19
CA GLU A 278 -5.24 -10.23 22.38
C GLU A 278 -5.06 -11.49 21.52
N VAL A 279 -4.21 -11.41 20.49
CA VAL A 279 -4.04 -12.50 19.51
C VAL A 279 -3.56 -13.81 20.15
N PRO A 280 -2.55 -13.85 21.05
CA PRO A 280 -2.15 -15.11 21.68
C PRO A 280 -3.30 -15.81 22.40
N ALA A 281 -4.09 -15.06 23.18
CA ALA A 281 -5.25 -15.60 23.90
C ALA A 281 -6.37 -16.04 22.94
N PHE A 282 -6.62 -15.27 21.88
CA PHE A 282 -7.58 -15.64 20.84
C PHE A 282 -7.19 -16.96 20.17
N VAL A 283 -5.93 -17.11 19.76
CA VAL A 283 -5.42 -18.33 19.11
C VAL A 283 -5.51 -19.53 20.04
N ARG A 284 -5.13 -19.39 21.32
CA ARG A 284 -5.23 -20.47 22.32
C ARG A 284 -6.68 -20.98 22.47
N ARG A 285 -7.68 -20.10 22.49
CA ARG A 285 -9.10 -20.52 22.50
C ARG A 285 -9.50 -21.32 21.25
N GLN A 286 -9.01 -20.94 20.07
CA GLN A 286 -9.28 -21.69 18.84
C GLN A 286 -8.65 -23.10 18.87
N ILE A 287 -7.52 -23.28 19.56
CA ILE A 287 -6.91 -24.61 19.76
C ILE A 287 -7.82 -25.49 20.64
N ASP A 288 -8.35 -24.93 21.73
CA ASP A 288 -9.23 -25.66 22.65
C ASP A 288 -10.52 -26.11 21.94
N GLU A 289 -11.18 -25.19 21.23
CA GLU A 289 -12.38 -25.49 20.42
C GLU A 289 -12.14 -26.61 19.38
N LEU A 290 -10.95 -26.61 18.78
CA LEU A 290 -10.57 -27.58 17.76
C LEU A 290 -10.28 -28.97 18.35
N LYS A 291 -9.70 -29.03 19.55
CA LYS A 291 -9.50 -30.29 20.29
C LYS A 291 -10.82 -30.90 20.76
N ASP A 292 -11.72 -30.05 21.25
CA ASP A 292 -13.05 -30.47 21.70
C ASP A 292 -13.89 -31.01 20.53
N SER A 293 -13.73 -30.46 19.33
CA SER A 293 -14.43 -30.91 18.12
C SER A 293 -13.86 -32.22 17.53
N ALA A 294 -12.65 -32.61 17.94
CA ALA A 294 -11.95 -33.80 17.44
C ALA A 294 -12.11 -35.03 18.37
N THR A 295 -12.67 -34.82 19.57
CA THR A 295 -12.96 -35.86 20.58
C THR A 295 -14.38 -36.35 20.44
#